data_AF-A0A256JJR1-F1
#
_entry.id   AF-A0A256JJR1-F1
#
_cell.length_a   1.000
_cell.length_b   1.000
_cell.length_c   1.000
_cell.angle_alpha   90.00
_cell.angle_beta   90.00
_cell.angle_gamma   90.00
#
_symmetry.space_group_name_H-M   'P 1'
#
loop_
_entity.id
_entity.type
_entity.pdbx_description
1 polymer ?
#
loop_
_entity_poly.entity_id
_entity_poly.type
_entity_poly.pdbx_seq_one_letter_code
_entity_poly.pdbx_strand_id
1 'polypeptide(L)'
;MTPPTTDGPPAPTTSREEAWVAHAALLDAARSATDDEAPYHRPIESLERGAALDDEGVALLRDALVDYLGDAPVRDRAPGRALLRRTDEATDRRSRRA
;
A
#
# COMPACT_ATOMS: atom_id res chain seq x y z
N MET A 1 -7.96 -14.02 -29.18
CA MET A 1 -6.97 -13.40 -28.27
C MET A 1 -7.43 -13.66 -26.85
N THR A 2 -6.70 -14.48 -26.12
CA THR A 2 -6.95 -14.70 -24.68
C THR A 2 -6.39 -13.49 -23.95
N PRO A 3 -7.16 -12.79 -23.09
CA PRO A 3 -6.57 -11.78 -22.23
C PRO A 3 -5.50 -12.46 -21.37
N PRO A 4 -4.37 -11.80 -21.07
CA PRO A 4 -3.42 -12.35 -20.12
C PRO A 4 -4.14 -12.51 -18.79
N THR A 5 -4.39 -13.75 -18.39
CA THR A 5 -4.83 -14.07 -17.03
C THR A 5 -3.61 -13.81 -16.17
N THR A 6 -3.53 -12.63 -15.57
CA THR A 6 -2.61 -12.40 -14.45
C THR A 6 -3.13 -13.25 -13.29
N ASP A 7 -2.74 -14.52 -13.24
CA ASP A 7 -2.96 -15.43 -12.10
C ASP A 7 -2.15 -15.00 -10.84
N GLY A 8 -1.56 -13.81 -10.88
CA GLY A 8 -0.94 -13.17 -9.73
C GLY A 8 -2.00 -12.60 -8.78
N PRO A 9 -1.65 -12.41 -7.50
CA PRO A 9 -2.50 -11.68 -6.58
C PRO A 9 -2.85 -10.30 -7.16
N PRO A 10 -4.07 -9.79 -6.92
CA PRO A 10 -4.46 -8.49 -7.45
C PRO A 10 -3.47 -7.41 -6.99
N ALA A 11 -3.21 -6.44 -7.87
CA ALA A 11 -2.41 -5.28 -7.53
C ALA A 11 -2.96 -4.63 -6.24
N PRO A 12 -2.09 -4.09 -5.37
CA PRO A 12 -2.48 -3.58 -4.05
C PRO A 12 -3.44 -2.38 -4.13
N THR A 13 -3.50 -1.73 -5.29
CA THR A 13 -4.32 -0.56 -5.57
C THR A 13 -5.22 -0.81 -6.77
N THR A 14 -6.43 -0.28 -6.73
CA THR A 14 -7.47 -0.48 -7.77
C THR A 14 -7.60 0.71 -8.72
N SER A 15 -6.96 1.84 -8.39
CA SER A 15 -6.93 3.03 -9.22
C SER A 15 -5.56 3.71 -9.21
N ARG A 16 -5.35 4.64 -10.14
CA ARG A 16 -4.12 5.45 -10.22
C ARG A 16 -4.00 6.40 -9.02
N GLU A 17 -5.11 6.98 -8.58
CA GLU A 17 -5.15 7.83 -7.39
C GLU A 17 -4.71 7.05 -6.15
N GLU A 18 -5.20 5.82 -5.99
CA GLU A 18 -4.78 4.95 -4.89
C GLU A 18 -3.30 4.57 -4.98
N ALA A 19 -2.79 4.27 -6.18
CA ALA A 19 -1.36 4.01 -6.41
C ALA A 19 -0.50 5.22 -6.01
N TRP A 20 -0.94 6.42 -6.36
CA TRP A 20 -0.25 7.65 -5.99
C TRP A 20 -0.26 7.86 -4.46
N VAL A 21 -1.40 7.65 -3.80
CA VAL A 21 -1.51 7.80 -2.34
C VAL A 21 -0.66 6.74 -1.61
N ALA A 22 -0.68 5.49 -2.07
CA ALA A 22 0.14 4.43 -1.51
C ALA A 22 1.63 4.77 -1.58
N HIS A 23 2.08 5.27 -2.73
CA HIS A 23 3.45 5.69 -2.94
C HIS A 23 3.82 6.90 -2.06
N ALA A 24 2.94 7.91 -1.98
CA ALA A 24 3.15 9.08 -1.13
C ALA A 24 3.26 8.71 0.36
N ALA A 25 2.39 7.83 0.85
CA ALA A 25 2.41 7.37 2.24
C ALA A 25 3.68 6.58 2.58
N LEU A 26 4.11 5.65 1.71
CA LEU A 26 5.34 4.90 1.93
C LEU A 26 6.59 5.77 1.87
N LEU A 27 6.64 6.74 0.96
CA LEU A 27 7.73 7.72 0.93
C LEU A 27 7.75 8.60 2.18
N ASP A 28 6.59 8.97 2.70
CA ASP A 28 6.49 9.78 3.90
C ASP A 28 6.95 9.02 5.14
N ALA A 29 6.54 7.76 5.25
CA ALA A 29 6.99 6.85 6.30
C ALA A 29 8.50 6.60 6.23
N ALA A 30 9.04 6.34 5.03
CA ALA A 30 10.48 6.19 4.82
C ALA A 30 11.26 7.44 5.29
N ARG A 31 10.85 8.63 4.86
CA ARG A 31 11.49 9.90 5.30
C ARG A 31 11.42 10.13 6.81
N SER A 32 10.40 9.59 7.47
CA SER A 32 10.18 9.74 8.91
C SER A 32 10.86 8.65 9.73
N ALA A 33 11.40 7.61 9.08
CA ALA A 33 12.12 6.54 9.75
C ALA A 33 13.46 7.06 10.28
N THR A 34 13.67 6.95 11.59
CA THR A 34 14.90 7.43 12.24
C THR A 34 16.08 6.48 12.07
N ASP A 35 15.81 5.20 11.78
CA ASP A 35 16.78 4.12 11.91
C ASP A 35 17.17 3.50 10.54
N ASP A 36 16.21 3.13 9.69
CA ASP A 36 16.46 2.56 8.37
C ASP A 36 15.25 2.71 7.43
N GLU A 37 15.50 3.16 6.20
CA GLU A 37 14.51 3.23 5.12
C GLU A 37 14.35 1.89 4.37
N ALA A 38 15.30 0.95 4.53
CA ALA A 38 15.35 -0.35 3.85
C ALA A 38 13.99 -1.09 3.75
N PRO A 39 13.16 -1.15 4.80
CA PRO A 39 11.87 -1.86 4.75
C PRO A 39 10.90 -1.29 3.72
N TYR A 40 10.99 0.00 3.38
CA TYR A 40 10.05 0.68 2.49
C TYR A 40 10.41 0.55 1.00
N HIS A 41 11.67 0.28 0.66
CA HIS A 41 12.12 0.22 -0.73
C HIS A 41 11.37 -0.83 -1.55
N ARG A 42 11.25 -2.06 -1.02
CA ARG A 42 10.62 -3.16 -1.74
C ARG A 42 9.12 -2.92 -1.99
N PRO A 43 8.31 -2.48 -1.00
CA PRO A 43 6.93 -2.07 -1.24
C PRO A 43 6.80 -0.94 -2.27
N ILE A 44 7.68 0.06 -2.23
CA ILE A 44 7.68 1.18 -3.20
C ILE A 44 7.95 0.66 -4.61
N GLU A 45 8.99 -0.14 -4.81
CA GLU A 45 9.30 -0.71 -6.12
C GLU A 45 8.18 -1.61 -6.66
N SER A 46 7.52 -2.38 -5.78
CA SER A 46 6.37 -3.19 -6.18
C SER A 46 5.22 -2.33 -6.69
N LEU A 47 4.91 -1.21 -6.00
CA LEU A 47 3.89 -0.27 -6.46
C LEU A 47 4.25 0.37 -7.81
N GLU A 48 5.51 0.76 -8.00
CA GLU A 48 5.98 1.33 -9.26
C GLU A 48 5.87 0.37 -10.45
N ARG A 49 6.06 -0.93 -10.20
CA ARG A 49 5.87 -2.00 -11.20
C ARG A 49 4.41 -2.44 -11.34
N GLY A 50 3.50 -1.92 -10.52
CA GLY A 50 2.11 -2.40 -10.44
C GLY A 50 1.99 -3.85 -9.94
N ALA A 51 2.99 -4.33 -9.20
CA ALA A 51 3.04 -5.67 -8.66
C ALA A 51 2.31 -5.78 -7.31
N ALA A 52 1.90 -7.00 -6.97
CA ALA A 52 1.32 -7.31 -5.66
C ALA A 52 2.31 -7.04 -4.52
N LEU A 53 1.79 -6.61 -3.37
CA LEU A 53 2.55 -6.56 -2.12
C LEU A 53 2.46 -7.89 -1.39
N ASP A 54 3.57 -8.29 -0.77
CA ASP A 54 3.58 -9.39 0.18
C ASP A 54 2.95 -8.95 1.53
N ASP A 55 2.85 -9.89 2.46
CA ASP A 55 2.13 -9.66 3.72
C ASP A 55 2.79 -8.56 4.57
N GLU A 56 4.12 -8.55 4.59
CA GLU A 56 4.92 -7.50 5.24
C GLU A 56 4.71 -6.14 4.56
N GLY A 57 4.77 -6.09 3.22
CA GLY A 57 4.50 -4.87 2.47
C GLY A 57 3.08 -4.33 2.66
N VAL A 58 2.07 -5.20 2.81
CA VAL A 58 0.70 -4.77 3.14
C VAL A 58 0.62 -4.20 4.56
N ALA A 59 1.30 -4.79 5.53
CA ALA A 59 1.36 -4.26 6.89
C ALA A 59 2.05 -2.89 6.94
N LEU A 60 3.21 -2.76 6.28
CA LEU A 60 3.93 -1.49 6.16
C LEU A 60 3.08 -0.41 5.48
N LEU A 61 2.40 -0.74 4.38
CA LEU A 61 1.51 0.20 3.69
C LEU A 61 0.35 0.62 4.58
N ARG A 62 -0.24 -0.30 5.34
CA ARG A 62 -1.32 0.01 6.28
C ARG A 62 -0.86 1.03 7.32
N ASP A 63 0.26 0.78 7.97
CA ASP A 63 0.76 1.66 9.03
C ASP A 63 1.16 3.03 8.45
N ALA A 64 1.83 3.06 7.30
CA ALA A 64 2.14 4.29 6.58
C ALA A 64 0.87 5.10 6.21
N LEU A 65 -0.23 4.43 5.81
CA LEU A 65 -1.49 5.10 5.51
C LEU A 65 -2.17 5.67 6.75
N VAL A 66 -2.06 5.00 7.92
CA VAL A 66 -2.59 5.51 9.19
C VAL A 66 -1.94 6.85 9.53
N ASP A 67 -0.61 6.91 9.44
CA ASP A 67 0.16 8.11 9.76
C ASP A 67 -0.07 9.22 8.72
N TYR A 68 0.10 8.90 7.43
CA TYR A 68 -0.03 9.86 6.33
C TYR A 68 -1.41 10.53 6.31
N LEU A 69 -2.49 9.77 6.55
CA LEU A 69 -3.85 10.31 6.51
C LEU A 69 -4.19 11.28 7.66
N GLY A 70 -3.32 11.40 8.67
CA GLY A 70 -3.45 12.42 9.72
C GLY A 70 -3.33 13.83 9.17
N ASP A 71 -2.41 14.05 8.22
CA ASP A 71 -2.13 15.36 7.61
C ASP A 71 -2.23 15.37 6.08
N ALA A 72 -2.78 14.30 5.49
CA ALA A 72 -2.85 14.16 4.05
C ALA A 72 -3.61 15.33 3.37
N PRO A 73 -3.13 15.78 2.19
CA PRO A 73 -3.85 16.72 1.34
C PRO A 73 -5.28 16.23 1.06
N VAL A 74 -6.23 17.16 0.93
CA VAL A 74 -7.66 16.85 0.75
C VAL A 74 -7.92 15.89 -0.41
N ARG A 75 -7.17 16.03 -1.51
CA ARG A 75 -7.25 15.17 -2.70
C ARG A 75 -7.03 13.69 -2.36
N ASP A 76 -6.21 13.41 -1.36
CA ASP A 76 -5.68 12.08 -1.09
C ASP A 76 -6.50 11.34 -0.03
N ARG A 77 -7.36 12.07 0.71
CA ARG A 77 -8.13 11.52 1.83
C ARG A 77 -9.12 10.44 1.42
N ALA A 78 -9.95 10.70 0.41
CA ALA A 78 -10.95 9.73 -0.04
C ALA A 78 -10.30 8.45 -0.61
N PRO A 79 -9.37 8.54 -1.60
CA PRO A 79 -8.69 7.35 -2.11
C PRO A 79 -7.86 6.64 -1.02
N GLY A 80 -7.16 7.38 -0.17
CA GLY A 80 -6.38 6.79 0.92
C GLY A 80 -7.23 6.08 1.97
N ARG A 81 -8.40 6.60 2.34
CA ARG A 81 -9.34 5.92 3.25
C ARG A 81 -9.93 4.66 2.64
N ALA A 82 -10.20 4.66 1.33
CA ALA A 82 -10.66 3.46 0.62
C ALA A 82 -9.57 2.39 0.60
N LEU A 83 -8.33 2.79 0.32
CA LEU A 83 -7.18 1.90 0.36
C LEU A 83 -6.92 1.33 1.75
N LEU A 84 -6.93 2.16 2.80
CA LEU A 84 -6.70 1.74 4.19
C LEU A 84 -7.71 0.68 4.64
N ARG A 85 -9.00 0.85 4.32
CA ARG A 85 -10.01 -0.17 4.65
C ARG A 85 -9.68 -1.53 4.02
N ARG A 86 -9.19 -1.55 2.77
CA ARG A 86 -8.84 -2.81 2.11
C ARG A 86 -7.56 -3.43 2.67
N THR A 87 -6.57 -2.62 3.05
CA THR A 87 -5.36 -3.15 3.70
C THR A 87 -5.66 -3.67 5.10
N ASP A 88 -6.52 -3.00 5.88
CA ASP A 88 -7.07 -3.51 7.16
C ASP A 88 -7.72 -4.89 6.98
N GLU A 89 -8.66 -5.00 6.03
CA GLU A 89 -9.33 -6.28 5.77
C GLU A 89 -8.35 -7.37 5.29
N ALA A 90 -7.32 -7.01 4.53
CA ALA A 90 -6.30 -7.95 4.05
C ALA A 90 -5.43 -8.47 5.21
N THR A 91 -5.07 -7.61 6.15
CA THR A 91 -4.35 -7.99 7.38
C THR A 91 -5.22 -8.87 8.27
N ASP A 92 -6.48 -8.49 8.52
CA ASP A 92 -7.42 -9.25 9.35
C ASP A 92 -7.73 -10.66 8.82
N ARG A 93 -7.82 -10.81 7.49
CA ARG A 93 -8.02 -12.12 6.85
C ARG A 93 -6.81 -13.04 7.04
N ARG A 94 -5.61 -12.48 7.11
CA ARG A 94 -4.36 -13.24 7.29
C ARG A 94 -4.13 -13.61 8.74
N SER A 95 -4.39 -12.71 9.68
CA SER A 95 -4.33 -13.02 11.13
C SER A 95 -5.27 -14.16 11.53
N ARG A 96 -6.40 -14.32 10.83
CA ARG A 96 -7.33 -15.44 11.03
C ARG A 96 -6.88 -16.78 10.41
N ARG A 97 -5.86 -16.78 9.57
CA ARG A 97 -5.34 -17.98 8.88
C ARG A 97 -4.04 -18.52 9.49
N ALA A 98 -3.35 -17.71 10.29
CA ALA A 98 -2.17 -18.09 11.07
C ALA A 98 -2.58 -18.84 12.35
#